data_AF-A0A2U3LUX9-F1
#
_entry.id   AF-A0A2U3LUX9-F1
#
_cell.length_a   1.000
_cell.length_b   1.000
_cell.length_c   1.000
_cell.angle_alpha   90.00
_cell.angle_beta   90.00
_cell.angle_gamma   90.00
#
_symmetry.space_group_name_H-M   'P 1'
#
loop_
_entity.id
_entity.type
_entity.pdbx_description
1 polymer ?
#
loop_
_entity_poly.entity_id
_entity_poly.type
_entity_poly.pdbx_seq_one_letter_code
_entity_poly.pdbx_strand_id
1 'polypeptide(L)'
;MGAADPVTQNILINSDLDGRNACYMAYLHCANCAPTDVVVLQNDSGTASTQGSGLDQNVSLSNSQCTVSWGSSPVTASGNNLSVTLNLTFTPAFAGSRVFYLASREQNDANNTGWHAVGTWTPQ
;
A
#
# COMPACT_ATOMS: atom_id res chain seq x y z
N MET A 1 -24.63 -15.45 5.92
CA MET A 1 -23.54 -16.10 5.18
C MET A 1 -22.63 -14.94 4.79
N GLY A 2 -21.61 -14.72 5.61
CA GLY A 2 -20.94 -13.42 5.75
C GLY A 2 -20.15 -13.04 4.50
N ALA A 3 -20.30 -11.80 4.06
CA ALA A 3 -19.37 -11.21 3.11
C ALA A 3 -17.96 -11.34 3.69
N ALA A 4 -16.96 -11.69 2.87
CA ALA A 4 -15.57 -11.56 3.29
C ALA A 4 -15.34 -10.09 3.69
N ASP A 5 -14.87 -9.86 4.92
CA ASP A 5 -14.60 -8.52 5.42
C ASP A 5 -13.50 -7.88 4.55
N PRO A 6 -13.59 -6.57 4.25
CA PRO A 6 -12.54 -5.88 3.52
C PRO A 6 -11.21 -5.98 4.27
N VAL A 7 -10.16 -6.35 3.55
CA VAL A 7 -8.80 -6.46 4.09
C VAL A 7 -7.99 -5.27 3.59
N THR A 8 -7.32 -4.59 4.49
CA THR A 8 -6.35 -3.55 4.15
C THR A 8 -4.95 -4.02 4.47
N GLN A 9 -4.05 -3.90 3.49
CA GLN A 9 -2.62 -4.11 3.61
C GLN A 9 -1.93 -2.75 3.61
N ASN A 10 -1.44 -2.32 4.76
CA ASN A 10 -0.64 -1.12 4.89
C ASN A 10 0.81 -1.44 4.54
N ILE A 11 1.41 -0.60 3.68
CA ILE A 11 2.82 -0.66 3.32
C ILE A 11 3.44 0.70 3.61
N LEU A 12 4.30 0.75 4.61
CA LEU A 12 5.04 1.95 4.99
C LEU A 12 6.51 1.73 4.67
N ILE A 13 7.05 2.60 3.82
CA ILE A 13 8.46 2.58 3.47
C ILE A 13 9.06 3.86 4.03
N ASN A 14 9.94 3.71 5.02
CA ASN A 14 10.64 4.82 5.66
C ASN A 14 11.88 4.30 6.43
N SER A 15 12.69 5.17 7.02
CA SER A 15 13.80 4.75 7.90
C SER A 15 13.31 4.04 9.16
N ASP A 16 12.16 4.46 9.67
CA ASP A 16 11.55 4.02 10.92
C ASP A 16 10.04 3.86 10.73
N LEU A 17 9.33 3.29 11.71
CA LEU A 17 7.88 3.13 11.64
C LEU A 17 7.16 4.48 11.86
N ASP A 18 7.28 5.38 10.89
CA ASP A 18 6.73 6.73 10.88
C ASP A 18 6.11 7.05 9.51
N GLY A 19 4.84 7.45 9.51
CA GLY A 19 4.09 7.78 8.29
C GLY A 19 4.39 9.18 7.75
N ARG A 20 5.15 10.01 8.48
CA ARG A 20 5.54 11.36 8.07
C ARG A 20 6.74 11.29 7.12
N ASN A 21 6.69 12.07 6.05
CA ASN A 21 7.70 12.11 5.00
C ASN A 21 8.08 10.70 4.53
N ALA A 22 7.07 9.84 4.34
CA ALA A 22 7.22 8.43 4.02
C ALA A 22 6.50 8.09 2.72
N CYS A 23 6.93 7.01 2.07
CA CYS A 23 6.11 6.36 1.07
C CYS A 23 5.16 5.40 1.79
N TYR A 24 4.07 5.94 2.31
CA TYR A 24 3.04 5.17 3.00
C TYR A 24 1.82 5.01 2.10
N MET A 25 1.56 3.77 1.71
CA MET A 25 0.39 3.38 0.92
C MET A 25 -0.41 2.30 1.63
N ALA A 26 -1.68 2.19 1.27
CA ALA A 26 -2.54 1.10 1.71
C ALA A 26 -3.24 0.49 0.50
N TYR A 27 -3.20 -0.83 0.43
CA TYR A 27 -3.96 -1.62 -0.53
C TYR A 27 -5.20 -2.17 0.15
N LEU A 28 -6.37 -1.88 -0.40
CA LEU A 28 -7.66 -2.34 0.09
C LEU A 28 -8.22 -3.37 -0.89
N HIS A 29 -8.52 -4.56 -0.38
CA HIS A 29 -9.20 -5.60 -1.12
C HIS A 29 -10.61 -5.81 -0.55
N CYS A 30 -11.61 -5.74 -1.42
CA CYS A 30 -13.01 -5.88 -1.08
C CYS A 30 -13.74 -6.71 -2.14
N ALA A 31 -13.87 -8.01 -1.89
CA ALA A 31 -14.48 -8.95 -2.82
C ALA A 31 -15.96 -8.63 -3.17
N ASN A 32 -16.65 -7.87 -2.31
CA ASN A 32 -18.08 -7.57 -2.44
C ASN A 32 -18.39 -6.08 -2.65
N CYS A 33 -17.40 -5.26 -2.99
CA CYS A 33 -17.62 -3.86 -3.34
C CYS A 33 -16.81 -3.42 -4.57
N ALA A 34 -17.22 -2.30 -5.14
CA ALA A 34 -16.57 -1.68 -6.30
C ALA A 34 -16.00 -0.32 -5.90
N PRO A 35 -14.69 -0.05 -6.15
CA PRO A 35 -13.72 -0.95 -6.77
C PRO A 35 -13.31 -2.12 -5.84
N THR A 36 -13.05 -3.29 -6.42
CA THR A 36 -12.61 -4.48 -5.66
C THR A 36 -11.24 -4.28 -5.04
N ASP A 37 -10.36 -3.59 -5.76
CA ASP A 37 -8.96 -3.43 -5.44
C ASP A 37 -8.59 -1.96 -5.55
N VAL A 38 -8.23 -1.34 -4.44
CA VAL A 38 -7.89 0.09 -4.37
C VAL A 38 -6.53 0.25 -3.74
N VAL A 39 -5.69 1.10 -4.33
CA VAL A 39 -4.48 1.60 -3.68
C VAL A 39 -4.69 3.04 -3.31
N VAL A 40 -4.34 3.40 -2.08
CA VAL A 40 -4.29 4.78 -1.60
C VAL A 40 -2.87 5.14 -1.19
N LEU A 41 -2.47 6.37 -1.46
CA LEU A 41 -1.20 6.94 -1.05
C LEU A 41 -1.45 8.05 -0.02
N GLN A 42 -0.71 7.99 1.07
CA GLN A 42 -0.76 8.97 2.14
C GLN A 42 -0.02 10.24 1.76
N ASN A 43 -0.52 11.37 2.25
CA ASN A 43 0.19 12.64 2.14
C ASN A 43 1.47 12.66 2.99
N ASP A 44 2.33 13.66 2.75
CA ASP A 44 3.61 13.82 3.43
C ASP A 44 3.48 13.95 4.96
N SER A 45 2.33 14.41 5.48
CA SER A 45 2.10 14.49 6.92
C SER A 45 1.72 13.14 7.55
N GLY A 46 1.47 12.10 6.77
CA GLY A 46 1.04 10.80 7.25
C GLY A 46 -0.39 10.79 7.82
N THR A 47 -1.13 11.90 7.73
CA THR A 47 -2.40 12.10 8.45
C THR A 47 -3.64 11.84 7.61
N ALA A 48 -3.56 11.97 6.27
CA ALA A 48 -4.68 11.69 5.39
C ALA A 48 -4.24 10.99 4.08
N SER A 49 -5.09 10.08 3.60
CA SER A 49 -4.95 9.49 2.26
C SER A 49 -5.52 10.50 1.27
N THR A 50 -4.66 11.26 0.60
CA THR A 50 -5.07 12.34 -0.32
C THR A 50 -5.28 11.85 -1.74
N GLN A 51 -4.78 10.66 -2.06
CA GLN A 51 -4.83 10.08 -3.39
C GLN A 51 -5.20 8.60 -3.30
N GLY A 52 -6.12 8.16 -4.14
CA GLY A 52 -6.56 6.77 -4.19
C GLY A 52 -7.15 6.44 -5.55
N SER A 53 -6.86 5.24 -6.03
CA SER A 53 -7.44 4.75 -7.28
C SER A 53 -7.64 3.24 -7.25
N GLY A 54 -8.65 2.80 -7.99
CA GLY A 54 -8.81 1.39 -8.31
C GLY A 54 -7.65 0.89 -9.18
N LEU A 55 -7.23 -0.34 -8.94
CA LEU A 55 -6.18 -1.03 -9.68
C LEU A 55 -6.61 -1.46 -11.10
N ASP A 56 -7.89 -1.31 -11.41
CA ASP A 56 -8.50 -1.40 -12.74
C ASP A 56 -8.19 -0.18 -13.63
N GLN A 57 -7.75 0.93 -13.03
CA GLN A 57 -7.37 2.16 -13.73
C GLN A 57 -5.86 2.23 -13.90
N ASN A 58 -5.34 2.55 -15.09
CA ASN A 58 -3.89 2.72 -15.29
C ASN A 58 -3.47 4.14 -14.90
N VAL A 59 -3.26 4.37 -13.61
CA VAL A 59 -2.87 5.66 -13.05
C VAL A 59 -1.66 5.53 -12.12
N SER A 60 -1.03 6.66 -11.82
CA SER A 60 0.05 6.75 -10.83
C SER A 60 -0.34 7.69 -9.71
N LEU A 61 -0.06 7.31 -8.47
CA LEU A 61 -0.20 8.15 -7.28
C LEU A 61 1.18 8.63 -6.86
N SER A 62 1.32 9.89 -6.45
CA SER A 62 2.64 10.43 -6.06
C SER A 62 2.58 11.35 -4.87
N ASN A 63 3.58 11.26 -3.99
CA ASN A 63 3.83 12.22 -2.92
C ASN A 63 5.27 12.73 -3.04
N SER A 64 5.76 13.51 -2.07
CA SER A 64 7.11 14.09 -2.18
C SER A 64 8.24 13.04 -2.07
N GLN A 65 7.94 11.81 -1.64
CA GLN A 65 8.91 10.73 -1.44
C GLN A 65 8.88 9.66 -2.52
N CYS A 66 7.70 9.33 -3.06
CA CYS A 66 7.56 8.26 -4.03
C CYS A 66 6.40 8.46 -5.01
N THR A 67 6.53 7.77 -6.14
CA THR A 67 5.46 7.53 -7.10
C THR A 67 5.16 6.03 -7.13
N VAL A 68 3.89 5.70 -6.95
CA VAL A 68 3.33 4.35 -7.05
C VAL A 68 2.55 4.26 -8.36
N SER A 69 2.85 3.27 -9.18
CA SER A 69 2.12 3.00 -10.42
C SER A 69 1.94 1.50 -10.63
N TRP A 70 1.10 1.10 -11.56
CA TRP A 70 0.84 -0.30 -11.85
C TRP A 70 0.45 -0.52 -13.31
N GLY A 71 0.64 -1.74 -13.80
CA GLY A 71 0.34 -2.13 -15.18
C GLY A 71 -1.12 -2.53 -15.40
N SER A 72 -1.41 -3.08 -16.58
CA SER A 72 -2.66 -3.78 -16.83
C SER A 72 -2.71 -5.08 -16.03
N SER A 73 -3.73 -5.25 -15.18
CA SER A 73 -3.94 -6.42 -14.31
C SER A 73 -2.83 -6.63 -13.25
N PRO A 74 -2.67 -5.69 -12.30
CA PRO A 74 -1.64 -5.78 -11.27
C PRO A 74 -1.99 -6.74 -10.13
N VAL A 75 -3.25 -7.19 -10.06
CA VAL A 75 -3.75 -8.12 -9.05
C VAL A 75 -3.94 -9.49 -9.69
N THR A 76 -3.36 -10.51 -9.07
CA THR A 76 -3.54 -11.92 -9.45
C THR A 76 -3.99 -12.70 -8.22
N ALA A 77 -5.09 -13.42 -8.36
CA ALA A 77 -5.62 -14.30 -7.32
C ALA A 77 -5.34 -15.76 -7.68
N SER A 78 -4.81 -16.53 -6.74
CA SER A 78 -4.60 -17.97 -6.88
C SER A 78 -5.00 -18.68 -5.59
N GLY A 79 -6.12 -19.39 -5.63
CA GLY A 79 -6.74 -19.98 -4.44
C GLY A 79 -7.10 -18.88 -3.43
N ASN A 80 -6.53 -18.97 -2.22
CA ASN A 80 -6.73 -17.99 -1.16
C ASN A 80 -5.61 -16.92 -1.12
N ASN A 81 -4.67 -16.95 -2.06
CA ASN A 81 -3.56 -16.02 -2.10
C ASN A 81 -3.83 -14.92 -3.13
N LEU A 82 -3.58 -13.68 -2.72
CA LEU A 82 -3.67 -12.50 -3.55
C LEU A 82 -2.28 -11.90 -3.72
N SER A 83 -1.85 -11.74 -4.96
CA SER A 83 -0.56 -11.14 -5.31
C SER A 83 -0.80 -9.83 -6.04
N VAL A 84 -0.27 -8.74 -5.49
CA VAL A 84 -0.38 -7.39 -6.04
C VAL A 84 1.00 -6.92 -6.48
N THR A 85 1.11 -6.47 -7.73
CA THR A 85 2.36 -5.97 -8.31
C THR A 85 2.26 -4.46 -8.49
N LEU A 86 3.08 -3.72 -7.74
CA LEU A 86 3.18 -2.27 -7.80
C LEU A 86 4.60 -1.87 -8.22
N ASN A 87 4.69 -0.85 -9.07
CA ASN A 87 5.94 -0.21 -9.43
C ASN A 87 6.15 0.99 -8.51
N LEU A 88 7.33 1.05 -7.88
CA LEU A 88 7.69 2.11 -6.94
C LEU A 88 8.91 2.86 -7.47
N THR A 89 8.76 4.17 -7.61
CA THR A 89 9.86 5.08 -7.96
C THR A 89 10.06 6.04 -6.80
N PHE A 90 11.25 6.05 -6.20
CA PHE A 90 11.58 6.96 -5.11
C PHE A 90 12.22 8.24 -5.63
N THR A 91 11.92 9.36 -4.99
CA THR A 91 12.59 10.63 -5.31
C THR A 91 14.01 10.64 -4.72
N PRO A 92 14.96 11.42 -5.29
CA PRO A 92 16.31 11.52 -4.74
C PRO A 92 16.36 12.04 -3.29
N ALA A 93 15.37 12.84 -2.89
CA ALA A 93 15.21 13.31 -1.51
C ALA A 93 14.92 12.15 -0.53
N PHE A 94 14.44 11.01 -1.04
CA PHE A 94 14.14 9.80 -0.29
C PHE A 94 15.25 8.73 -0.39
N ALA A 95 16.48 9.13 -0.71
CA ALA A 95 17.63 8.23 -0.80
C ALA A 95 18.12 7.71 0.57
N GLY A 96 18.84 6.58 0.55
CA GLY A 96 19.40 5.92 1.73
C GLY A 96 18.60 4.68 2.15
N SER A 97 19.05 3.98 3.20
CA SER A 97 18.38 2.76 3.65
C SER A 97 16.94 3.05 4.09
N ARG A 98 16.00 2.28 3.55
CA ARG A 98 14.57 2.33 3.86
C ARG A 98 14.11 0.95 4.28
N VAL A 99 13.33 0.89 5.35
CA VAL A 99 12.71 -0.32 5.85
C VAL A 99 11.29 -0.40 5.28
N PHE A 100 10.91 -1.59 4.83
CA PHE A 100 9.56 -1.92 4.43
C PHE A 100 8.83 -2.46 5.66
N TYR A 101 7.80 -1.74 6.09
CA TYR A 101 6.90 -2.15 7.14
C TYR A 101 5.57 -2.55 6.53
N LEU A 102 5.07 -3.74 6.88
CA LEU A 102 3.78 -4.24 6.46
C LEU A 102 2.87 -4.45 7.67
N ALA A 103 1.59 -4.12 7.52
CA ALA A 103 0.55 -4.46 8.47
C ALA A 103 -0.74 -4.82 7.75
N SER A 104 -1.31 -5.97 8.08
CA SER A 104 -2.63 -6.39 7.60
C SER A 104 -3.68 -6.05 8.65
N ARG A 105 -4.80 -5.47 8.24
CA ARG A 105 -5.97 -5.23 9.08
C ARG A 105 -7.25 -5.57 8.36
N GLU A 106 -8.20 -6.17 9.06
CA GLU A 106 -9.59 -6.28 8.61
C GLU A 106 -10.37 -5.02 9.01
N GLN A 107 -11.35 -4.60 8.20
CA GLN A 107 -12.11 -3.35 8.40
C GLN A 107 -12.75 -3.22 9.79
N ASN A 108 -13.12 -4.33 10.41
CA ASN A 108 -13.74 -4.37 11.74
C ASN A 108 -12.71 -4.43 12.88
N ASP A 109 -11.42 -4.27 12.58
CA ASP A 109 -10.28 -4.48 13.49
C ASP A 109 -10.31 -5.85 14.20
N ALA A 110 -11.10 -6.80 13.69
CA ALA A 110 -11.23 -8.14 14.23
C ALA A 110 -9.90 -8.89 14.20
N ASN A 111 -9.11 -8.63 13.14
CA ASN A 111 -7.76 -9.15 12.98
C ASN A 111 -6.82 -8.05 12.50
N ASN A 112 -5.75 -7.83 13.26
CA ASN A 112 -4.65 -6.94 12.93
C ASN A 112 -3.32 -7.63 13.24
N THR A 113 -2.42 -7.71 12.27
CA THR A 113 -1.11 -8.36 12.46
C THR A 113 -0.16 -7.52 13.30
N GLY A 114 -0.43 -6.21 13.44
CA GLY A 114 0.56 -5.22 13.82
C GLY A 114 1.53 -4.93 12.67
N TRP A 115 2.41 -3.96 12.90
CA TRP A 115 3.47 -3.59 11.95
C TRP A 115 4.67 -4.53 12.08
N HIS A 116 5.10 -5.08 10.94
CA HIS A 116 6.26 -5.94 10.83
C HIS A 116 7.26 -5.35 9.84
N ALA A 117 8.53 -5.27 10.23
CA ALA A 117 9.62 -4.95 9.30
C ALA A 117 9.92 -6.20 8.45
N VAL A 118 9.62 -6.14 7.17
CA VAL A 118 9.75 -7.29 6.24
C VAL A 118 11.03 -7.24 5.41
N GLY A 119 11.77 -6.13 5.44
CA GLY A 119 13.05 -6.02 4.77
C GLY A 119 13.55 -4.58 4.67
N THR A 120 14.76 -4.42 4.15
CA THR A 120 15.37 -3.12 3.88
C THR A 120 15.74 -3.00 2.41
N TRP A 121 15.52 -1.83 1.84
CA TRP A 121 15.89 -1.46 0.48
C TRP A 121 16.70 -0.18 0.52
N THR A 122 17.73 -0.10 -0.30
CA THR A 122 18.44 1.16 -0.54
C THR A 122 18.12 1.58 -1.96
N PRO A 123 17.30 2.64 -2.18
CA PRO A 123 17.14 3.22 -3.50
C PRO A 123 18.52 3.62 -4.02
N GLN A 124 18.90 3.10 -5.19
CA GLN A 124 20.17 3.41 -5.86
C GLN A 124 20.10 4.73 -6.62
#